data_AF-A0A529P026-F1
#
_entry.id   AF-A0A529P026-F1
#
_cell.length_a   1.000
_cell.length_b   1.000
_cell.length_c   1.000
_cell.angle_alpha   90.00
_cell.angle_beta   90.00
_cell.angle_gamma   90.00
#
_symmetry.space_group_name_H-M   'P 1'
#
loop_
_entity.id
_entity.type
_entity.pdbx_description
1 polymer ?
#
loop_
_entity_poly.entity_id
_entity_poly.type
_entity_poly.pdbx_seq_one_letter_code
_entity_poly.pdbx_strand_id
1 'polypeptide(L)'
;DAAYAQYIIGLSYYRQIKDVTQDQKEARQTIQTMQDLVTRWPNSEYVPDAKDKIRFATDQLAGKEMQVGRYYLERREYIAAVKRFRTVVETYSNTRHVEEALARLTETYYAMGLTSEAQTAAAVLGTNYPDSQWYKDSYKLLQSNGLEPRENAGSWISKAGKLITGA
;
A
#
# COMPACT_ATOMS: atom_id res chain seq x y z
N ASP A 1 16.88 -29.41 11.13
CA ASP A 1 17.77 -28.31 10.70
C ASP A 1 17.21 -26.96 11.14
N ALA A 2 18.06 -25.96 11.40
CA ALA A 2 17.70 -24.66 11.96
C ALA A 2 16.79 -23.82 11.02
N ALA A 3 17.04 -23.88 9.70
CA ALA A 3 16.20 -23.20 8.71
C ALA A 3 14.75 -23.73 8.73
N TYR A 4 14.60 -25.06 8.83
CA TYR A 4 13.28 -25.69 8.95
C TYR A 4 12.55 -25.27 10.23
N ALA A 5 13.24 -25.22 11.37
CA ALA A 5 12.62 -24.78 12.62
C ALA A 5 12.10 -23.33 12.54
N GLN A 6 12.90 -22.41 11.99
CA GLN A 6 12.47 -21.02 11.75
C GLN A 6 11.26 -20.96 10.82
N TYR A 7 11.27 -21.76 9.74
CA TYR A 7 10.17 -21.83 8.79
C TYR A 7 8.86 -22.27 9.45
N ILE A 8 8.89 -23.30 10.31
CA ILE A 8 7.71 -23.79 11.01
C ILE A 8 7.15 -22.73 11.99
N ILE A 9 8.02 -21.96 12.66
CA ILE A 9 7.56 -20.83 13.50
C ILE A 9 6.84 -19.80 12.63
N GLY A 10 7.41 -19.45 11.47
CA GLY A 10 6.81 -18.50 10.53
C GLY A 10 5.46 -18.99 10.01
N LEU A 11 5.37 -20.26 9.65
CA LEU A 11 4.12 -20.90 9.21
C LEU A 11 3.06 -20.90 10.30
N SER A 12 3.44 -21.07 11.56
CA SER A 12 2.52 -21.02 12.69
C SER A 12 1.86 -19.65 12.81
N TYR A 13 2.63 -18.56 12.70
CA TYR A 13 2.07 -17.21 12.67
C TYR A 13 1.22 -16.97 11.42
N TYR A 14 1.70 -17.40 10.25
CA TYR A 14 0.99 -17.22 8.99
C TYR A 14 -0.43 -17.83 9.03
N ARG A 15 -0.56 -19.05 9.57
CA ARG A 15 -1.85 -19.74 9.69
C ARG A 15 -2.83 -19.05 10.65
N GLN A 16 -2.34 -18.17 11.51
CA GLN A 16 -3.15 -17.41 12.47
C GLN A 16 -3.49 -16.00 11.96
N ILE A 17 -3.02 -15.61 10.76
CA ILE A 17 -3.41 -14.34 10.15
C ILE A 17 -4.93 -14.35 9.93
N LYS A 18 -5.58 -13.38 10.56
CA LYS A 18 -7.03 -13.20 10.47
C LYS A 18 -7.40 -12.28 9.32
N ASP A 19 -8.70 -12.23 9.02
CA ASP A 19 -9.26 -11.25 8.10
C ASP A 19 -8.82 -9.82 8.44
N VAL A 20 -8.65 -9.01 7.39
CA VAL A 20 -8.14 -7.63 7.45
C VAL A 20 -8.91 -6.74 8.42
N THR A 21 -10.18 -7.04 8.69
CA THR A 21 -11.01 -6.33 9.66
C THR A 21 -10.50 -6.40 11.09
N GLN A 22 -9.70 -7.42 11.43
CA GLN A 22 -9.17 -7.66 12.78
C GLN A 22 -7.75 -7.13 12.98
N ASP A 23 -7.16 -7.35 14.15
CA ASP A 23 -5.74 -7.01 14.40
C ASP A 23 -4.82 -7.91 13.56
N GLN A 24 -3.72 -7.32 13.10
CA GLN A 24 -2.77 -7.92 12.15
C GLN A 24 -1.41 -8.15 12.78
N LYS A 25 -1.38 -8.51 14.07
CA LYS A 25 -0.15 -8.85 14.79
C LYS A 25 0.55 -10.06 14.15
N GLU A 26 -0.20 -11.09 13.81
CA GLU A 26 0.30 -12.33 13.24
C GLU A 26 0.91 -12.09 11.85
N ALA A 27 0.38 -11.13 11.08
CA ALA A 27 0.98 -10.71 9.81
C ALA A 27 2.36 -10.08 10.03
N ARG A 28 2.49 -9.17 11.00
CA ARG A 28 3.80 -8.59 11.38
C ARG A 28 4.79 -9.66 11.85
N GLN A 29 4.35 -10.59 12.69
CA GLN A 29 5.18 -11.69 13.17
C GLN A 29 5.60 -12.64 12.03
N THR A 30 4.71 -12.90 11.07
CA THR A 30 5.03 -13.68 9.88
C THR A 30 6.13 -13.02 9.07
N ILE A 31 5.99 -11.72 8.76
CA ILE A 31 7.01 -10.97 8.01
C ILE A 31 8.36 -11.04 8.72
N GLN A 32 8.41 -10.70 10.02
CA GLN A 32 9.65 -10.71 10.79
C GLN A 32 10.31 -12.10 10.78
N THR A 33 9.53 -13.15 11.09
CA THR A 33 10.04 -14.52 11.21
C THR A 33 10.54 -15.07 9.88
N MET A 34 9.79 -14.83 8.80
CA MET A 34 10.15 -15.27 7.45
C MET A 34 11.32 -14.46 6.88
N GLN A 35 11.39 -13.17 7.18
CA GLN A 35 12.51 -12.33 6.76
C GLN A 35 13.82 -12.79 7.43
N ASP A 36 13.77 -13.15 8.71
CA ASP A 36 14.91 -13.76 9.41
C ASP A 36 15.38 -15.04 8.71
N LEU A 37 14.44 -15.87 8.22
CA LEU A 37 14.79 -17.07 7.44
C LEU A 37 15.53 -16.71 6.16
N VAL A 38 14.96 -15.80 5.36
CA VAL A 38 15.51 -15.38 4.07
C VAL A 38 16.89 -14.76 4.23
N THR A 39 17.09 -13.98 5.30
CA THR A 39 18.37 -13.30 5.56
C THR A 39 19.44 -14.25 6.11
N ARG A 40 19.10 -15.16 7.02
CA ARG A 40 20.08 -16.05 7.67
C ARG A 40 20.40 -17.30 6.85
N TRP A 41 19.44 -17.83 6.11
CA TRP A 41 19.60 -19.03 5.29
C TRP A 41 19.13 -18.80 3.84
N PRO A 42 19.82 -17.92 3.08
CA PRO A 42 19.39 -17.49 1.75
C PRO A 42 19.32 -18.61 0.70
N ASN A 43 20.02 -19.73 0.94
CA ASN A 43 20.05 -20.90 0.05
C ASN A 43 19.12 -22.05 0.52
N SER A 44 18.32 -21.84 1.56
CA SER A 44 17.38 -22.86 2.05
C SER A 44 16.25 -23.11 1.05
N GLU A 45 15.81 -24.37 0.94
CA GLU A 45 14.65 -24.75 0.12
C GLU A 45 13.35 -24.02 0.50
N TYR A 46 13.25 -23.49 1.72
CA TYR A 46 12.07 -22.76 2.22
C TYR A 46 12.03 -21.28 1.82
N VAL A 47 13.12 -20.73 1.27
CA VAL A 47 13.22 -19.30 0.91
C VAL A 47 12.14 -18.84 -0.07
N PRO A 48 11.84 -19.59 -1.17
CA PRO A 48 10.76 -19.20 -2.09
C PRO A 48 9.41 -19.07 -1.38
N ASP A 49 9.02 -20.08 -0.58
CA ASP A 49 7.75 -20.05 0.14
C ASP A 49 7.73 -18.92 1.20
N ALA A 50 8.82 -18.73 1.94
CA ALA A 50 8.94 -17.65 2.91
C ALA A 50 8.71 -16.26 2.28
N LYS A 51 9.25 -16.01 1.08
CA LYS A 51 9.01 -14.77 0.32
C LYS A 51 7.54 -14.61 -0.07
N ASP A 52 6.86 -15.69 -0.45
CA ASP A 52 5.42 -15.66 -0.74
C ASP A 52 4.59 -15.32 0.50
N LYS A 53 4.95 -15.90 1.65
CA LYS A 53 4.27 -15.61 2.93
C LYS A 53 4.53 -14.18 3.40
N ILE A 54 5.74 -13.63 3.19
CA ILE A 54 6.03 -12.21 3.41
C ILE A 54 5.12 -11.35 2.55
N ARG A 55 5.06 -11.60 1.24
CA ARG A 55 4.22 -10.82 0.30
C ARG A 55 2.75 -10.86 0.70
N PHE A 56 2.22 -12.03 1.05
CA PHE A 56 0.84 -12.14 1.54
C PHE A 56 0.60 -11.33 2.82
N ALA A 57 1.46 -11.48 3.82
CA ALA A 57 1.31 -10.77 5.09
C ALA A 57 1.44 -9.24 4.91
N THR A 58 2.30 -8.79 3.99
CA THR A 58 2.41 -7.37 3.62
C THR A 58 1.13 -6.86 2.94
N ASP A 59 0.50 -7.66 2.07
CA ASP A 59 -0.82 -7.31 1.47
C ASP A 59 -1.88 -7.12 2.57
N GLN A 60 -1.90 -7.98 3.60
CA GLN A 60 -2.84 -7.84 4.73
C GLN A 60 -2.62 -6.55 5.53
N LEU A 61 -1.36 -6.16 5.77
CA LEU A 61 -1.05 -4.90 6.45
C LEU A 61 -1.46 -3.68 5.62
N ALA A 62 -1.19 -3.70 4.31
CA ALA A 62 -1.64 -2.65 3.40
C ALA A 62 -3.17 -2.57 3.34
N GLY A 63 -3.84 -3.72 3.25
CA GLY A 63 -5.29 -3.83 3.29
C GLY A 63 -5.89 -3.24 4.57
N LYS A 64 -5.21 -3.40 5.72
CA LYS A 64 -5.64 -2.82 7.00
C LYS A 64 -5.63 -1.30 6.95
N GLU A 65 -4.54 -0.72 6.46
CA GLU A 65 -4.43 0.73 6.29
C GLU A 65 -5.48 1.25 5.31
N MET A 66 -5.74 0.55 4.20
CA MET A 66 -6.81 0.90 3.26
C MET A 66 -8.20 0.88 3.91
N GLN A 67 -8.51 -0.15 4.69
CA GLN A 67 -9.80 -0.25 5.37
C GLN A 67 -10.00 0.92 6.35
N VAL A 68 -8.99 1.23 7.16
CA VAL A 68 -9.06 2.32 8.14
C VAL A 68 -9.09 3.69 7.42
N GLY A 69 -8.35 3.84 6.33
CA GLY A 69 -8.37 5.03 5.49
C GLY A 69 -9.75 5.31 4.89
N ARG A 70 -10.40 4.27 4.33
CA ARG A 70 -11.78 4.38 3.81
C ARG A 70 -12.76 4.77 4.90
N TYR A 71 -12.67 4.17 6.09
CA TYR A 71 -13.51 4.53 7.22
C TYR A 71 -13.39 6.02 7.60
N TYR A 72 -12.18 6.57 7.62
CA TYR A 72 -11.99 8.01 7.88
C TYR A 72 -12.49 8.89 6.73
N LEU A 73 -12.28 8.46 5.49
CA LEU A 73 -12.72 9.20 4.31
C LEU A 73 -14.25 9.31 4.25
N GLU A 74 -14.98 8.22 4.50
CA GLU A 74 -16.45 8.19 4.56
C GLU A 74 -17.01 9.20 5.59
N ARG A 75 -16.26 9.41 6.68
CA ARG A 75 -16.59 10.34 7.76
C ARG A 75 -16.07 11.76 7.52
N ARG A 76 -15.45 12.01 6.37
CA ARG A 76 -14.81 13.30 6.00
C ARG A 76 -13.68 13.71 6.94
N GLU A 77 -13.08 12.75 7.65
CA GLU A 77 -11.91 12.94 8.51
C GLU A 77 -10.63 12.90 7.65
N TYR A 78 -10.51 13.87 6.74
CA TYR A 78 -9.56 13.81 5.62
C TYR A 78 -8.08 13.70 6.05
N ILE A 79 -7.66 14.41 7.10
CA ILE A 79 -6.27 14.34 7.58
C ILE A 79 -5.93 12.91 8.08
N ALA A 80 -6.87 12.25 8.74
CA ALA A 80 -6.68 10.87 9.20
C ALA A 80 -6.66 9.91 8.01
N ALA A 81 -7.55 10.09 7.03
CA ALA A 81 -7.57 9.29 5.81
C ALA A 81 -6.25 9.42 5.00
N VAL A 82 -5.76 10.65 4.81
CA VAL A 82 -4.46 10.91 4.13
C VAL A 82 -3.34 10.14 4.80
N LYS A 83 -3.25 10.16 6.14
CA LYS A 83 -2.19 9.46 6.87
C LYS A 83 -2.19 7.96 6.55
N ARG A 84 -3.38 7.35 6.49
CA ARG A 84 -3.55 5.91 6.19
C ARG A 84 -3.16 5.57 4.75
N PHE A 85 -3.70 6.30 3.78
CA PHE A 85 -3.37 6.05 2.37
C PHE A 85 -1.91 6.35 2.05
N ARG A 86 -1.33 7.37 2.70
CA ARG A 86 0.10 7.67 2.61
C ARG A 86 0.96 6.51 3.10
N THR A 87 0.61 5.88 4.22
CA THR A 87 1.34 4.69 4.70
C THR A 87 1.34 3.59 3.66
N VAL A 88 0.23 3.36 2.95
CA VAL A 88 0.18 2.39 1.85
C VAL A 88 1.14 2.75 0.73
N VAL A 89 1.16 4.01 0.29
CA VAL A 89 2.04 4.46 -0.80
C VAL A 89 3.52 4.46 -0.40
N GLU A 90 3.86 4.86 0.82
CA GLU A 90 5.27 4.97 1.26
C GLU A 90 5.86 3.63 1.74
N THR A 91 5.06 2.79 2.39
CA THR A 91 5.55 1.56 3.06
C THR A 91 5.18 0.29 2.31
N TYR A 92 4.04 0.29 1.61
CA TYR A 92 3.47 -0.90 0.96
C TYR A 92 3.33 -0.70 -0.57
N SER A 93 4.29 0.01 -1.17
CA SER A 93 4.28 0.42 -2.59
C SER A 93 4.30 -0.74 -3.60
N ASN A 94 4.65 -1.94 -3.15
CA ASN A 94 4.69 -3.17 -3.95
C ASN A 94 3.42 -4.03 -3.79
N THR A 95 2.38 -3.52 -3.14
CA THR A 95 1.10 -4.21 -2.97
C THR A 95 0.09 -3.70 -4.00
N ARG A 96 -0.91 -4.52 -4.30
CA ARG A 96 -2.04 -4.14 -5.18
C ARG A 96 -2.87 -2.97 -4.65
N HIS A 97 -2.68 -2.58 -3.39
CA HIS A 97 -3.42 -1.52 -2.74
C HIS A 97 -2.91 -0.12 -3.08
N VAL A 98 -1.70 0.01 -3.64
CA VAL A 98 -1.10 1.32 -3.94
C VAL A 98 -1.90 2.12 -4.97
N GLU A 99 -2.48 1.44 -5.95
CA GLU A 99 -3.30 2.03 -7.01
C GLU A 99 -4.56 2.72 -6.44
N GLU A 100 -5.32 2.00 -5.60
CA GLU A 100 -6.47 2.57 -4.89
C GLU A 100 -6.01 3.67 -3.92
N ALA A 101 -4.91 3.47 -3.19
CA ALA A 101 -4.42 4.44 -2.22
C ALA A 101 -4.10 5.80 -2.87
N LEU A 102 -3.47 5.80 -4.05
CA LEU A 102 -3.21 7.04 -4.80
C LEU A 102 -4.51 7.72 -5.24
N ALA A 103 -5.50 6.97 -5.73
CA ALA A 103 -6.79 7.54 -6.11
C ALA A 103 -7.53 8.14 -4.90
N ARG A 104 -7.49 7.47 -3.75
CA ARG A 104 -8.06 7.99 -2.51
C ARG A 104 -7.31 9.21 -1.99
N LEU A 105 -6.00 9.28 -2.19
CA LEU A 105 -5.24 10.51 -1.91
C LEU A 105 -5.68 11.65 -2.84
N THR A 106 -5.87 11.40 -4.14
CA THR A 106 -6.45 12.40 -5.06
C THR A 106 -7.80 12.90 -4.56
N GLU A 107 -8.72 11.99 -4.24
CA GLU A 107 -10.06 12.32 -3.71
C GLU A 107 -9.97 13.15 -2.42
N THR A 108 -9.14 12.71 -1.48
CA THR A 108 -9.04 13.33 -0.16
C THR A 108 -8.41 14.72 -0.25
N TYR A 109 -7.33 14.89 -1.00
CA TYR A 109 -6.70 16.20 -1.20
C TYR A 109 -7.59 17.16 -1.99
N TYR A 110 -8.30 16.65 -3.00
CA TYR A 110 -9.26 17.43 -3.76
C TYR A 110 -10.39 17.95 -2.87
N ALA A 111 -10.95 17.10 -2.01
CA ALA A 111 -12.00 17.49 -1.06
C ALA A 111 -11.53 18.53 -0.03
N MET A 112 -10.22 18.57 0.28
CA MET A 112 -9.62 19.58 1.14
C MET A 112 -9.24 20.89 0.41
N GLY A 113 -9.38 20.95 -0.92
CA GLY A 113 -8.92 22.08 -1.73
C GLY A 113 -7.40 22.14 -1.94
N LEU A 114 -6.68 21.07 -1.59
CA LEU A 114 -5.22 20.94 -1.78
C LEU A 114 -4.94 20.46 -3.21
N THR A 115 -5.17 21.36 -4.17
CA THR A 115 -5.19 21.03 -5.60
C THR A 115 -3.85 20.51 -6.11
N SER A 116 -2.73 21.10 -5.69
CA SER A 116 -1.38 20.67 -6.07
C SER A 116 -1.12 19.21 -5.70
N GLU A 117 -1.49 18.80 -4.49
CA GLU A 117 -1.34 17.44 -3.98
C GLU A 117 -2.29 16.47 -4.68
N ALA A 118 -3.54 16.88 -4.93
CA ALA A 118 -4.51 16.08 -5.66
C ALA A 118 -4.07 15.79 -7.11
N GLN A 119 -3.63 16.84 -7.82
CA GLN A 119 -3.08 16.75 -9.17
C GLN A 119 -1.82 15.86 -9.21
N THR A 120 -0.95 15.97 -8.19
CA THR A 120 0.26 15.15 -8.10
C THR A 120 -0.08 13.68 -7.87
N ALA A 121 -0.99 13.37 -6.95
CA ALA A 121 -1.44 12.00 -6.71
C ALA A 121 -2.03 11.36 -7.97
N ALA A 122 -2.86 12.09 -8.71
CA ALA A 122 -3.45 11.61 -9.96
C ALA A 122 -2.40 11.43 -11.06
N ALA A 123 -1.38 12.31 -11.11
CA ALA A 123 -0.30 12.20 -12.07
C ALA A 123 0.56 10.95 -11.80
N VAL A 124 0.95 10.74 -10.53
CA VAL A 124 1.69 9.53 -10.13
C VAL A 124 0.87 8.27 -10.39
N LEU A 125 -0.44 8.29 -10.11
CA LEU A 125 -1.34 7.19 -10.45
C LEU A 125 -1.38 6.93 -11.96
N GLY A 126 -1.55 7.95 -12.79
CA GLY A 126 -1.60 7.82 -14.25
C GLY A 126 -0.28 7.35 -14.87
N THR A 127 0.86 7.77 -14.33
CA THR A 127 2.18 7.34 -14.80
C THR A 127 2.42 5.85 -14.54
N ASN A 128 1.98 5.34 -13.37
CA ASN A 128 2.21 3.93 -13.00
C ASN A 128 1.07 3.00 -13.44
N TYR A 129 -0.16 3.50 -13.55
CA TYR A 129 -1.37 2.71 -13.79
C TYR A 129 -2.31 3.40 -14.80
N PRO A 130 -1.85 3.69 -16.03
CA PRO A 130 -2.61 4.51 -16.99
C PRO A 130 -3.96 3.90 -17.42
N ASP A 131 -4.07 2.57 -17.42
CA ASP A 131 -5.29 1.87 -17.85
C ASP A 131 -6.28 1.62 -16.72
N SER A 132 -5.89 1.94 -15.48
CA SER A 132 -6.69 1.65 -14.29
C SER A 132 -8.02 2.39 -14.27
N GLN A 133 -9.04 1.73 -13.70
CA GLN A 133 -10.30 2.39 -13.38
C GLN A 133 -10.09 3.51 -12.36
N TRP A 134 -9.19 3.30 -11.40
CA TRP A 134 -8.81 4.29 -10.39
C TRP A 134 -8.24 5.59 -11.00
N TYR A 135 -7.40 5.48 -12.03
CA TYR A 135 -6.89 6.65 -12.75
C TYR A 135 -8.01 7.36 -13.52
N LYS A 136 -8.83 6.60 -14.25
CA LYS A 136 -9.96 7.16 -15.02
C LYS A 136 -10.91 7.95 -14.14
N ASP A 137 -11.22 7.45 -12.94
CA ASP A 137 -12.11 8.13 -12.00
C ASP A 137 -11.45 9.35 -11.33
N SER A 138 -10.17 9.23 -10.95
CA SER A 138 -9.37 10.35 -10.44
C SER A 138 -9.26 11.49 -11.46
N TYR A 139 -9.05 11.15 -12.74
CA TYR A 139 -8.97 12.11 -13.83
C TYR A 139 -10.29 12.87 -14.01
N LYS A 140 -11.42 12.13 -14.06
CA LYS A 140 -12.76 12.73 -14.13
C LYS A 140 -13.07 13.64 -12.94
N LEU A 141 -12.67 13.23 -11.73
CA LEU A 141 -12.84 14.05 -10.53
C LEU A 141 -12.13 15.39 -10.66
N LEU A 142 -10.86 15.40 -11.10
CA LEU A 142 -10.12 16.65 -11.30
C LEU A 142 -10.78 17.54 -12.36
N GLN A 143 -11.19 16.96 -13.48
CA GLN A 143 -11.82 17.71 -14.58
C GLN A 143 -13.11 18.41 -14.17
N SER A 144 -13.84 17.91 -13.17
CA SER A 144 -15.08 18.55 -12.70
C SER A 144 -14.88 19.99 -12.20
N ASN A 145 -13.65 20.37 -11.82
CA ASN A 145 -13.26 21.74 -11.46
C ASN A 145 -12.18 22.32 -12.40
N GLY A 146 -12.09 21.82 -13.64
CA GLY A 146 -11.13 22.31 -14.63
C GLY A 146 -9.67 22.00 -14.29
N LEU A 147 -9.42 21.02 -13.42
CA LEU A 147 -8.07 20.55 -13.08
C LEU A 147 -7.70 19.34 -13.93
N GLU A 148 -6.39 19.15 -14.11
CA GLU A 148 -5.80 17.99 -14.78
C GLU A 148 -4.66 17.40 -13.93
N PRO A 149 -4.29 16.12 -14.08
CA PRO A 149 -3.12 15.58 -13.42
C PRO A 149 -1.87 16.38 -13.77
N ARG A 150 -1.17 16.86 -12.75
CA ARG A 150 0.05 17.65 -12.90
C ARG A 150 0.96 17.35 -11.73
N GLU A 151 2.12 16.78 -12.03
CA GLU A 151 3.07 16.35 -11.01
C GLU A 151 3.86 17.55 -10.45
N ASN A 152 3.88 17.70 -9.12
CA ASN A 152 4.84 18.54 -8.43
C ASN A 152 6.02 17.70 -7.92
N ALA A 153 7.18 17.82 -8.58
CA ALA A 153 8.39 17.06 -8.24
C ALA A 153 8.90 17.25 -6.79
N GLY A 154 8.52 18.34 -6.11
CA GLY A 154 8.86 18.59 -4.70
C GLY A 154 7.98 17.81 -3.72
N SER A 155 6.83 17.28 -4.17
CA SER A 155 5.88 16.55 -3.35
C SER A 155 6.47 15.24 -2.83
N TRP A 156 6.04 14.84 -1.63
CA TRP A 156 6.35 13.53 -1.09
C TRP A 156 5.77 12.41 -1.97
N ILE A 157 4.63 12.66 -2.64
CA ILE A 157 3.94 11.68 -3.48
C ILE A 157 4.78 11.33 -4.70
N SER A 158 5.39 12.32 -5.34
CA SER A 158 6.34 12.12 -6.45
C SER A 158 7.55 11.30 -6.03
N LYS A 159 8.06 11.51 -4.81
CA LYS A 159 9.20 10.73 -4.29
C LYS A 159 8.80 9.29 -4.03
N ALA A 160 7.65 9.07 -3.39
CA ALA A 160 7.13 7.73 -3.11
C ALA A 160 6.74 6.99 -4.39
N GLY A 161 6.19 7.70 -5.38
CA GLY A 161 5.80 7.17 -6.69
C GLY A 161 6.94 6.49 -7.45
N LYS A 162 8.19 6.95 -7.27
CA LYS A 162 9.38 6.32 -7.87
C LYS A 162 9.72 4.96 -7.27
N LEU A 163 9.18 4.64 -6.10
CA LEU A 163 9.37 3.36 -5.40
C LEU A 163 8.24 2.36 -5.70
N ILE A 164 7.23 2.79 -6.45
CA ILE A 164 6.17 1.90 -6.90
C ILE A 164 6.80 0.97 -7.93
N THR A 165 6.80 -0.32 -7.61
CA THR A 165 7.35 -1.38 -8.45
C THR A 165 6.18 -2.28 -8.82
N GLY A 166 5.69 -2.16 -10.06
CA GLY A 166 4.55 -2.97 -10.52
C GLY A 166 3.65 -2.27 -11.52
N ALA A 167 4.22 -1.79 -12.63
CA ALA A 167 3.53 -1.72 -13.91
C ALA A 167 4.01 -2.90 -14.76
#